data_AF-A0A3M2E7T1-F1
#
_entry.id   AF-A0A3M2E7T1-F1
#
_cell.length_a   1.000
_cell.length_b   1.000
_cell.length_c   1.000
_cell.angle_alpha   90.00
_cell.angle_beta   90.00
_cell.angle_gamma   90.00
#
_symmetry.space_group_name_H-M   'P 1'
#
loop_
_entity.id
_entity.type
_entity.pdbx_description
1 polymer ?
#
loop_
_entity_poly.entity_id
_entity_poly.type
_entity_poly.pdbx_seq_one_letter_code
_entity_poly.pdbx_strand_id
1 'polypeptide(L)'
;MTQGNEGLTVRIARSEADLLGAQRLRYDVFVRELGGSGPMVDHERRLERDALDPFFDHLVLVDPSRDEARLEHVVGVYRLLT
;
A
#
# COMPACT_ATOMS: atom_id res chain seq x y z
N MET A 1 30.30 8.15 -14.07
CA MET A 1 29.34 7.58 -15.02
C MET A 1 28.08 7.26 -14.24
N THR A 2 26.97 7.86 -14.64
CA THR A 2 25.68 7.97 -13.94
C THR A 2 25.07 6.60 -13.62
N GLN A 3 24.92 6.25 -12.34
CA GLN A 3 23.94 5.23 -11.96
C GLN A 3 22.62 5.95 -11.62
N GLY A 4 21.60 5.60 -12.40
CA GLY A 4 20.38 6.37 -12.56
C GLY A 4 19.57 6.47 -11.27
N ASN A 5 18.86 7.58 -11.18
CA ASN A 5 17.66 7.71 -10.39
C ASN A 5 16.72 6.54 -10.73
N GLU A 6 16.70 5.49 -9.91
CA GLU A 6 15.61 4.50 -9.93
C GLU A 6 14.36 5.23 -9.41
N GLY A 7 13.73 5.97 -10.32
CA GLY A 7 12.65 6.89 -10.01
C GLY A 7 11.43 6.15 -9.47
N LEU A 8 10.61 6.88 -8.71
CA LEU A 8 9.33 6.39 -8.26
C LEU A 8 8.47 5.95 -9.45
N THR A 9 7.79 4.82 -9.31
CA THR A 9 6.95 4.25 -10.37
C THR A 9 5.48 4.25 -9.94
N VAL A 10 4.59 4.78 -10.79
CA VAL A 10 3.14 4.72 -10.58
C VAL A 10 2.54 3.60 -11.41
N ARG A 11 1.69 2.76 -10.81
CA ARG A 11 0.97 1.69 -11.51
C ARG A 11 -0.25 1.21 -10.74
N ILE A 12 -1.20 0.57 -11.42
CA ILE A 12 -2.17 -0.30 -10.73
C ILE A 12 -1.41 -1.46 -10.07
N ALA A 13 -1.82 -1.85 -8.85
CA ALA A 13 -1.31 -3.00 -8.13
C ALA A 13 -1.45 -4.27 -8.98
N ARG A 14 -0.40 -5.09 -9.03
CA ARG A 14 -0.34 -6.26 -9.94
C ARG A 14 0.04 -7.54 -9.21
N SER A 15 0.53 -7.42 -7.98
CA SER A 15 0.93 -8.54 -7.13
C SER A 15 0.24 -8.46 -5.77
N GLU A 16 0.23 -9.58 -5.06
CA GLU A 16 -0.20 -9.62 -3.66
C GLU A 16 0.66 -8.69 -2.78
N ALA A 17 1.97 -8.60 -3.05
CA ALA A 17 2.86 -7.71 -2.33
C ALA A 17 2.42 -6.24 -2.46
N ASP A 18 1.99 -5.79 -3.63
CA ASP A 18 1.48 -4.42 -3.82
C ASP A 18 0.22 -4.16 -3.00
N LEU A 19 -0.71 -5.11 -3.02
CA LEU A 19 -1.97 -4.97 -2.29
C LEU A 19 -1.70 -4.94 -0.78
N LEU A 20 -0.85 -5.83 -0.29
CA LEU A 20 -0.43 -5.86 1.11
C LEU A 20 0.37 -4.61 1.51
N GLY A 21 1.21 -4.08 0.62
CA GLY A 21 1.93 -2.81 0.81
C GLY A 21 0.98 -1.61 0.88
N ALA A 22 -0.03 -1.56 0.01
CA ALA A 22 -1.09 -0.55 0.08
C ALA A 22 -1.88 -0.63 1.39
N GLN A 23 -2.27 -1.83 1.83
CA GLN A 23 -2.99 -2.03 3.09
C GLN A 23 -2.13 -1.72 4.32
N ARG A 24 -0.82 -2.02 4.26
CA ARG A 24 0.18 -1.62 5.28
C ARG A 24 0.25 -0.10 5.40
N LEU A 25 0.42 0.59 4.27
CA LEU A 25 0.50 2.05 4.25
C LEU A 25 -0.79 2.69 4.77
N ARG A 26 -1.96 2.16 4.37
CA ARG A 26 -3.26 2.60 4.89
C ARG A 26 -3.38 2.39 6.39
N TYR A 27 -2.86 1.28 6.94
CA TYR A 27 -2.81 1.07 8.38
C TYR A 27 -1.98 2.15 9.08
N ASP A 28 -0.78 2.41 8.58
CA ASP A 28 0.12 3.39 9.19
C ASP A 28 -0.52 4.78 9.26
N VAL A 29 -1.30 5.16 8.24
CA VAL A 29 -2.00 6.44 8.19
C VAL A 29 -3.35 6.39 8.93
N PHE A 30 -4.31 5.60 8.47
CA PHE A 30 -5.70 5.68 8.96
C PHE A 30 -5.88 5.08 10.35
N VAL A 31 -5.08 4.09 10.73
CA VAL A 31 -5.20 3.41 12.04
C VAL A 31 -4.20 4.00 13.02
N ARG A 32 -2.90 3.95 12.71
CA ARG A 32 -1.86 4.35 13.66
C ARG A 32 -1.77 5.86 13.85
N GLU A 33 -1.80 6.66 12.77
CA GLU A 33 -1.67 8.12 12.86
C GLU A 33 -3.01 8.80 13.16
N LEU A 34 -4.10 8.34 12.53
CA LEU A 34 -5.42 8.98 12.63
C LEU A 34 -6.37 8.31 13.64
N GLY A 35 -5.95 7.20 14.27
CA GLY A 35 -6.71 6.54 15.34
C GLY A 35 -7.96 5.79 14.88
N GLY A 36 -8.09 5.50 13.58
CA GLY A 36 -9.19 4.70 13.03
C GLY A 36 -9.09 3.22 13.38
N SER A 37 -10.18 2.49 13.23
CA SER A 37 -10.23 1.02 13.36
C SER A 37 -11.49 0.49 12.67
N GLY A 38 -11.62 -0.82 12.56
CA GLY A 38 -12.78 -1.47 11.98
C GLY A 38 -12.72 -3.00 12.08
N PRO A 39 -13.84 -3.71 11.84
CA PRO A 39 -13.92 -5.16 12.03
C PRO A 39 -12.94 -5.98 11.19
N MET A 40 -12.48 -5.44 10.05
CA MET A 40 -11.59 -6.12 9.11
C MET A 40 -10.13 -5.66 9.21
N VAL A 41 -9.85 -4.66 10.07
CA VAL A 41 -8.49 -4.19 10.33
C VAL A 41 -7.72 -5.29 11.05
N ASP A 42 -6.59 -5.66 10.45
CA ASP A 42 -5.68 -6.66 11.00
C ASP A 42 -4.61 -5.95 11.83
N HIS A 43 -4.79 -5.87 13.14
CA HIS A 43 -3.82 -5.22 14.01
C HIS A 43 -2.54 -6.03 14.20
N GLU A 44 -2.62 -7.37 14.15
CA GLU A 44 -1.46 -8.25 14.29
C GLU A 44 -0.52 -8.11 13.09
N ARG A 45 -1.08 -8.22 11.88
CA ARG A 45 -0.33 -8.05 10.64
C ARG A 45 -0.20 -6.59 10.24
N ARG A 46 -0.81 -5.65 10.97
CA ARG A 46 -0.92 -4.20 10.70
C ARG A 46 -1.31 -3.89 9.25
N LEU A 47 -2.47 -4.39 8.85
CA LEU A 47 -3.09 -4.19 7.54
C LEU A 47 -4.47 -3.55 7.73
N GLU A 48 -4.72 -2.43 7.07
CA GLU A 48 -6.04 -1.82 7.03
C GLU A 48 -6.78 -2.35 5.81
N ARG A 49 -7.90 -3.03 6.06
CA ARG A 49 -8.72 -3.72 5.07
C ARG A 49 -10.17 -3.39 5.34
N ASP A 50 -10.96 -3.33 4.28
CA ASP A 50 -12.40 -3.18 4.39
C ASP A 50 -13.16 -4.06 3.39
N ALA A 51 -14.49 -4.06 3.52
CA ALA A 51 -15.38 -4.85 2.68
C ALA A 51 -15.42 -4.37 1.23
N LEU A 52 -14.87 -3.19 0.94
CA LEU A 52 -14.90 -2.59 -0.38
C LEU A 52 -13.60 -2.84 -1.17
N ASP A 53 -12.52 -3.27 -0.52
CA ASP A 53 -11.24 -3.60 -1.16
C ASP A 53 -11.38 -4.45 -2.46
N PRO A 54 -12.27 -5.46 -2.55
CA PRO A 54 -12.44 -6.23 -3.78
C PRO A 54 -13.03 -5.47 -4.99
N PHE A 55 -13.61 -4.27 -4.78
CA PHE A 55 -14.23 -3.47 -5.84
C PHE A 55 -13.35 -2.31 -6.32
N PHE A 56 -12.15 -2.15 -5.75
CA PHE A 56 -11.26 -1.05 -6.09
C PHE A 56 -9.99 -1.54 -6.76
N ASP A 57 -9.65 -0.90 -7.87
CA ASP A 57 -8.27 -0.90 -8.34
C ASP A 57 -7.41 -0.04 -7.41
N HIS A 58 -6.22 -0.53 -7.07
CA HIS A 58 -5.29 0.16 -6.20
C HIS A 58 -4.19 0.80 -7.05
N LEU A 59 -4.26 2.11 -7.29
CA LEU A 59 -3.19 2.88 -7.90
C LEU A 59 -2.09 3.12 -6.86
N VAL A 60 -0.93 2.49 -7.04
CA VAL A 60 0.20 2.54 -6.11
C VAL A 60 1.35 3.35 -6.68
N LEU A 61 2.03 4.09 -5.78
CA LEU A 61 3.33 4.70 -6.01
C LEU A 61 4.38 3.81 -5.35
N VAL A 62 5.30 3.27 -6.14
CA VAL A 62 6.33 2.32 -5.72
C VAL A 62 7.70 2.99 -5.72
N ASP A 63 8.41 2.82 -4.61
CA ASP A 63 9.82 3.14 -4.44
C ASP A 63 10.63 1.83 -4.49
N PRO A 64 11.35 1.55 -5.61
CA PRO A 64 12.08 0.28 -5.78
C PRO A 64 13.29 0.15 -4.84
N SER A 65 13.71 1.23 -4.17
CA SER A 65 14.81 1.19 -3.20
C SER A 65 14.41 0.61 -1.84
N ARG A 66 13.10 0.37 -1.61
CA ARG A 66 12.55 -0.13 -0.35
C ARG A 66 12.23 -1.63 -0.43
N ASP A 67 12.24 -2.28 0.73
CA ASP A 67 12.07 -3.73 0.84
C ASP A 67 10.61 -4.16 0.61
N GLU A 68 10.37 -4.84 -0.52
CA GLU A 68 9.08 -5.42 -0.87
C GLU A 68 8.68 -6.57 0.07
N ALA A 69 9.62 -7.38 0.55
CA ALA A 69 9.32 -8.49 1.46
C ALA A 69 8.82 -7.99 2.82
N ARG A 70 9.15 -6.75 3.17
CA ARG A 70 8.65 -6.04 4.35
C ARG A 70 7.40 -5.19 4.08
N LEU A 71 6.93 -5.15 2.84
CA LEU A 71 5.79 -4.36 2.37
C LEU A 71 6.02 -2.84 2.47
N GLU A 72 7.27 -2.40 2.38
CA GLU A 72 7.66 -0.99 2.53
C GLU A 72 7.76 -0.26 1.17
N HIS A 73 7.69 -1.00 0.05
CA HIS A 73 7.87 -0.50 -1.31
C HIS A 73 6.74 0.40 -1.81
N VAL A 74 5.51 0.24 -1.28
CA VAL A 74 4.39 1.13 -1.59
C VAL A 74 4.46 2.37 -0.70
N VAL A 75 4.72 3.53 -1.31
CA VAL A 75 4.90 4.82 -0.61
C VAL A 75 3.75 5.80 -0.85
N GLY A 76 2.77 5.40 -1.66
CA GLY A 76 1.53 6.13 -1.88
C GLY A 76 0.48 5.21 -2.48
N VAL A 77 -0.80 5.44 -2.17
CA VAL A 77 -1.91 4.65 -2.70
C VAL A 77 -3.16 5.51 -2.91
N TYR A 78 -3.88 5.22 -3.99
CA TYR A 78 -5.24 5.71 -4.24
C TYR A 78 -6.14 4.54 -4.65
N ARG A 79 -7.41 4.58 -4.22
CA ARG A 79 -8.43 3.61 -4.66
C ARG A 79 -9.24 4.19 -5.80
N LEU A 80 -9.38 3.44 -6.88
CA LEU A 80 -10.16 3.80 -8.05
C LEU A 80 -11.37 2.88 -8.12
N LEU A 81 -12.57 3.46 -8.02
CA LEU A 81 -13.81 2.70 -8.20
C LEU A 81 -14.04 2.51 -9.69
N THR A 82 -14.21 1.26 -10.10
CA THR A 82 -14.48 0.87 -11.50
C THR A 82 -15.84 0.23 -11.64
#